data_AF-A0A7Y1YZV0-F1
#
_entry.id   AF-A0A7Y1YZV0-F1
#
_cell.length_a   1.000
_cell.length_b   1.000
_cell.length_c   1.000
_cell.angle_alpha   90.00
_cell.angle_beta   90.00
_cell.angle_gamma   90.00
#
_symmetry.space_group_name_H-M   'P 1'
#
loop_
_entity.id
_entity.type
_entity.pdbx_description
1 polymer ?
#
loop_
_entity_poly.entity_id
_entity_poly.type
_entity_poly.pdbx_seq_one_letter_code
_entity_poly.pdbx_strand_id
1 'polypeptide(L)'
;MNATLRRRQSIAWMMDAETPRSLALGALKLSWKQSAEEIADIADGGRFSPPPLSEGERAVLSAEDRLAGAPDWVLGDYPEWLASAFDAAFGEDAVEEGCGLAGRAPLDLRVNTLKADREHVLKALARYSVEATRYAPNGLRIALGEGPQRAPNIESHALHGRGRIEVQDEGSQIAAELAGAQSGMQVVDYCAGAGGKTLALSASMHNKGQIHAHD
;
A
#
# COMPACT_ATOMS: atom_id res chain seq x y z
N MET A 1 -8.36 8.26 -7.58
CA MET A 1 -9.40 7.51 -6.85
C MET A 1 -8.87 6.89 -5.55
N ASN A 2 -7.79 6.09 -5.58
CA ASN A 2 -7.30 5.42 -4.35
C ASN A 2 -6.78 6.40 -3.27
N ALA A 3 -6.05 7.45 -3.65
CA ALA A 3 -5.53 8.45 -2.71
C ALA A 3 -6.63 9.25 -1.97
N THR A 4 -7.70 9.62 -2.68
CA THR A 4 -8.84 10.36 -2.11
C THR A 4 -9.55 9.59 -1.02
N LEU A 5 -9.78 8.28 -1.21
CA LEU A 5 -10.47 7.46 -0.23
C LEU A 5 -9.60 7.14 0.98
N ARG A 6 -8.31 6.90 0.76
CA ARG A 6 -7.35 6.64 1.83
C ARG A 6 -7.14 7.82 2.75
N ARG A 7 -7.29 9.06 2.24
CA ARG A 7 -7.15 10.29 3.04
C ARG A 7 -8.44 11.09 3.18
N ARG A 8 -9.57 10.39 3.12
CA ARG A 8 -10.89 11.03 3.01
C ARG A 8 -11.19 11.94 4.19
N GLN A 9 -10.85 11.51 5.42
CA GLN A 9 -11.19 12.24 6.63
C GLN A 9 -10.35 13.52 6.72
N SER A 10 -9.03 13.42 6.54
CA SER A 10 -8.12 14.57 6.46
C SER A 10 -8.54 15.55 5.35
N ILE A 11 -8.88 15.03 4.17
CA ILE A 11 -9.31 15.88 3.04
C ILE A 11 -10.62 16.59 3.36
N ALA A 12 -11.62 15.87 3.86
CA ALA A 12 -12.93 16.45 4.18
C ALA A 12 -12.81 17.54 5.27
N TRP A 13 -12.00 17.29 6.30
CA TRP A 13 -11.69 18.27 7.33
C TRP A 13 -10.98 19.51 6.77
N MET A 14 -9.88 19.31 6.02
CA MET A 14 -9.13 20.41 5.42
C MET A 14 -10.03 21.27 4.53
N MET A 15 -10.85 20.64 3.69
CA MET A 15 -11.70 21.29 2.71
C MET A 15 -12.99 21.88 3.31
N ASP A 16 -13.32 21.55 4.56
CA ASP A 16 -14.61 21.87 5.20
C ASP A 16 -15.82 21.44 4.33
N ALA A 17 -15.64 20.36 3.57
CA ALA A 17 -16.62 19.89 2.60
C ALA A 17 -16.30 18.47 2.11
N GLU A 18 -17.34 17.66 1.91
CA GLU A 18 -17.22 16.27 1.46
C GLU A 18 -17.84 16.02 0.08
N THR A 19 -17.91 17.07 -0.75
CA THR A 19 -18.35 16.93 -2.13
C THR A 19 -17.31 16.19 -2.99
N PRO A 20 -17.70 15.51 -4.08
CA PRO A 20 -16.73 14.90 -4.99
C PRO A 20 -15.63 15.86 -5.48
N ARG A 21 -15.98 17.14 -5.68
CA ARG A 21 -15.03 18.18 -6.10
C ARG A 21 -14.06 18.54 -4.98
N SER A 22 -14.54 18.81 -3.76
CA SER A 22 -13.66 19.13 -2.62
C SER A 22 -12.73 17.97 -2.31
N LEU A 23 -13.23 16.73 -2.34
CA LEU A 23 -12.42 15.53 -2.17
C LEU A 23 -11.33 15.38 -3.26
N ALA A 24 -11.67 15.69 -4.52
CA ALA A 24 -10.70 15.64 -5.62
C ALA A 24 -9.62 16.73 -5.47
N LEU A 25 -10.00 17.99 -5.23
CA LEU A 25 -9.07 19.10 -5.06
C LEU A 25 -8.18 18.92 -3.83
N GLY A 26 -8.75 18.50 -2.71
CA GLY A 26 -7.97 18.25 -1.49
C GLY A 26 -7.03 17.05 -1.61
N ALA A 27 -7.36 16.05 -2.43
CA ALA A 27 -6.42 14.97 -2.75
C ALA A 27 -5.20 15.48 -3.55
N LEU A 28 -5.38 16.42 -4.49
CA LEU A 28 -4.27 17.03 -5.21
C LEU A 28 -3.33 17.77 -4.24
N LYS A 29 -3.88 18.49 -3.28
CA LYS A 29 -3.12 19.19 -2.24
C LYS A 29 -2.43 18.24 -1.27
N LEU A 30 -3.18 17.40 -0.55
CA LEU A 30 -2.65 16.59 0.55
C LEU A 30 -1.90 15.34 0.09
N SER A 31 -2.39 14.67 -0.95
CA SER A 31 -1.78 13.40 -1.40
C SER A 31 -0.74 13.60 -2.49
N TRP A 32 -0.95 14.56 -3.39
CA TRP A 32 -0.04 14.82 -4.51
C TRP A 32 0.86 16.04 -4.29
N LYS A 33 0.72 16.72 -3.15
CA LYS A 33 1.56 17.86 -2.73
C LYS A 33 1.56 19.01 -3.74
N GLN A 34 0.49 19.16 -4.52
CA GLN A 34 0.37 20.25 -5.48
C GLN A 34 0.06 21.58 -4.78
N SER A 35 0.63 22.66 -5.30
CA SER A 35 0.33 24.02 -4.83
C SER A 35 -1.10 24.43 -5.24
N ALA A 36 -1.64 25.45 -4.56
CA ALA A 36 -2.94 26.01 -4.96
C ALA A 36 -2.93 26.58 -6.38
N GLU A 37 -1.77 27.03 -6.86
CA GLU A 37 -1.57 27.56 -8.21
C GLU A 37 -1.58 26.43 -9.25
N GLU A 38 -0.84 25.35 -9.01
CA GLU A 38 -0.85 24.16 -9.89
C GLU A 38 -2.25 23.55 -10.00
N ILE A 39 -2.99 23.52 -8.88
CA ILE A 39 -4.39 23.05 -8.87
C ILE A 39 -5.29 24.01 -9.65
N ALA A 40 -5.07 25.32 -9.55
CA ALA A 40 -5.83 26.31 -10.30
C ALA A 40 -5.60 26.17 -11.82
N ASP A 41 -4.36 25.90 -12.24
CA ASP A 41 -4.02 25.70 -13.66
C ASP A 41 -4.71 24.46 -14.24
N ILE A 42 -4.91 23.40 -13.44
CA ILE A 42 -5.68 22.21 -13.83
C ILE A 42 -7.17 22.54 -13.97
N ALA A 43 -7.68 23.43 -13.13
CA ALA A 43 -9.08 23.83 -13.09
C ALA A 43 -9.36 25.05 -14.00
N ASP A 44 -8.92 25.04 -15.26
CA ASP A 44 -9.02 26.20 -16.15
C ASP A 44 -10.41 26.39 -16.81
N GLY A 45 -11.35 25.47 -16.60
CA GLY A 45 -12.68 25.49 -17.23
C GLY A 45 -12.69 25.11 -18.72
N GLY A 46 -11.59 24.57 -19.25
CA GLY A 46 -11.52 24.00 -20.59
C GLY A 46 -12.46 22.80 -20.80
N ARG A 47 -12.57 22.34 -22.06
CA ARG A 47 -13.53 21.29 -22.47
C ARG A 47 -13.52 20.01 -21.62
N PHE A 48 -12.36 19.64 -21.07
CA PHE A 48 -12.17 18.45 -20.25
C PHE A 48 -11.64 18.77 -18.85
N SER A 49 -11.59 20.05 -18.50
CA SER A 49 -11.06 20.53 -17.24
C SER A 49 -12.19 20.88 -16.27
N PRO A 50 -11.98 20.75 -14.96
CA PRO A 50 -12.92 21.27 -13.97
C PRO A 50 -13.13 22.79 -14.13
N PRO A 51 -14.28 23.33 -13.70
CA PRO A 51 -14.48 24.77 -13.59
C PRO A 51 -13.40 25.43 -12.71
N PRO A 52 -13.10 26.74 -12.95
CA PRO A 52 -12.22 27.56 -12.12
C PRO A 52 -12.48 27.39 -10.63
N LEU A 53 -11.39 27.43 -9.85
CA LEU A 53 -11.48 27.44 -8.40
C LEU A 53 -12.31 28.65 -7.94
N SER A 54 -13.26 28.40 -7.06
CA SER A 54 -13.93 29.48 -6.33
C SER A 54 -12.94 30.18 -5.40
N GLU A 55 -13.29 31.39 -4.97
CA GLU A 55 -12.49 32.14 -3.99
C GLU A 55 -12.31 31.34 -2.68
N GLY A 56 -13.38 30.67 -2.22
CA GLY A 56 -13.34 29.79 -1.06
C GLY A 56 -12.37 28.62 -1.25
N GLU A 57 -12.46 27.89 -2.37
CA GLU A 57 -11.55 26.79 -2.67
C GLU A 57 -10.09 27.24 -2.71
N ARG A 58 -9.81 28.39 -3.33
CA ARG A 58 -8.46 28.95 -3.39
C ARG A 58 -7.95 29.32 -2.00
N ALA A 59 -8.78 29.96 -1.18
CA ALA A 59 -8.42 30.32 0.19
C ALA A 59 -8.10 29.09 1.04
N VAL A 60 -8.90 28.02 0.92
CA VAL A 60 -8.66 26.76 1.64
C VAL A 60 -7.37 26.08 1.18
N LEU A 61 -7.13 25.96 -0.13
CA LEU A 61 -5.95 25.29 -0.69
C LEU A 61 -4.64 26.05 -0.43
N SER A 62 -4.71 27.36 -0.22
CA SER A 62 -3.57 28.21 0.12
C SER A 62 -3.31 28.33 1.63
N ALA A 63 -4.27 27.95 2.48
CA ALA A 63 -4.09 28.05 3.92
C ALA A 63 -3.13 26.98 4.47
N GLU A 64 -2.30 27.39 5.42
CA GLU A 64 -1.43 26.49 6.19
C GLU A 64 -2.18 25.89 7.38
N ASP A 65 -1.69 24.75 7.90
CA ASP A 65 -2.14 24.11 9.16
C ASP A 65 -3.65 23.85 9.29
N ARG A 66 -4.32 23.57 8.18
CA ARG A 66 -5.77 23.31 8.14
C ARG A 66 -6.22 22.02 8.84
N LEU A 67 -5.29 21.16 9.24
CA LEU A 67 -5.55 19.98 10.07
C LEU A 67 -5.39 20.26 11.57
N ALA A 68 -4.99 21.47 11.97
CA ALA A 68 -4.84 21.82 13.38
C ALA A 68 -6.17 21.65 14.13
N GLY A 69 -6.11 20.98 15.28
CA GLY A 69 -7.28 20.71 16.12
C GLY A 69 -8.20 19.59 15.60
N ALA A 70 -7.84 18.92 14.50
CA ALA A 70 -8.55 17.74 14.06
C ALA A 70 -8.39 16.58 15.07
N PRO A 71 -9.43 15.76 15.29
CA PRO A 71 -9.31 14.59 16.15
C PRO A 71 -8.42 13.52 15.50
N ASP A 72 -7.89 12.60 16.32
CA ASP A 72 -6.91 11.60 15.88
C ASP A 72 -7.38 10.73 14.72
N TRP A 73 -8.68 10.41 14.64
CA TRP A 73 -9.24 9.63 13.53
C TRP A 73 -9.28 10.40 12.21
N VAL A 74 -9.31 11.74 12.25
CA VAL A 74 -9.10 12.57 11.07
C VAL A 74 -7.63 12.54 10.70
N LEU A 75 -6.74 12.82 11.65
CA LEU A 75 -5.28 12.91 11.41
C LEU A 75 -4.68 11.59 10.92
N GLY A 76 -5.12 10.47 11.49
CA GLY A 76 -4.73 9.12 11.09
C GLY A 76 -5.57 8.53 9.96
N ASP A 77 -6.54 9.26 9.41
CA ASP A 77 -7.36 8.84 8.27
C ASP A 77 -8.02 7.45 8.44
N TYR A 78 -8.56 7.18 9.63
CA TYR A 78 -9.33 5.98 9.92
C TYR A 78 -10.77 6.33 10.33
N PRO A 79 -11.74 5.41 10.19
CA PRO A 79 -13.12 5.68 10.58
C PRO A 79 -13.27 6.04 12.06
N GLU A 80 -14.08 7.04 12.39
CA GLU A 80 -14.30 7.49 13.78
C GLU A 80 -14.70 6.36 14.73
N TRP A 81 -15.52 5.41 14.27
CA TRP A 81 -15.96 4.27 15.08
C TRP A 81 -14.81 3.32 15.48
N LEU A 82 -13.65 3.42 14.84
CA LEU A 82 -12.43 2.69 15.21
C LEU A 82 -11.57 3.43 16.25
N ALA A 83 -11.88 4.68 16.62
CA ALA A 83 -11.04 5.48 17.50
C ALA A 83 -10.72 4.78 18.83
N SER A 84 -11.72 4.21 19.51
CA SER A 84 -11.48 3.48 20.76
C SER A 84 -10.64 2.20 20.56
N ALA A 85 -10.75 1.55 19.40
CA ALA A 85 -9.95 0.36 19.10
C ALA A 85 -8.50 0.72 18.74
N PHE A 86 -8.29 1.82 18.03
CA PHE A 86 -6.96 2.37 17.73
C PHE A 86 -6.27 2.84 19.00
N ASP A 87 -6.96 3.57 19.88
CA ASP A 87 -6.44 4.00 21.18
C ASP A 87 -6.03 2.79 22.03
N ALA A 88 -6.88 1.76 22.10
CA ALA A 88 -6.56 0.54 22.84
C ALA A 88 -5.38 -0.26 22.27
N ALA A 89 -5.15 -0.19 20.95
CA ALA A 89 -4.09 -0.95 20.27
C ALA A 89 -2.75 -0.19 20.20
N PHE A 90 -2.79 1.12 20.00
CA PHE A 90 -1.64 1.95 19.64
C PHE A 90 -1.41 3.13 20.59
N GLY A 91 -2.40 3.53 21.40
CA GLY A 91 -2.28 4.65 22.34
C GLY A 91 -1.81 5.93 21.64
N GLU A 92 -0.71 6.51 22.14
CA GLU A 92 -0.11 7.75 21.60
C GLU A 92 0.32 7.62 20.12
N ASP A 93 0.56 6.40 19.63
CA ASP A 93 0.99 6.13 18.26
C ASP A 93 -0.19 5.98 17.27
N ALA A 94 -1.44 6.09 17.72
CA ALA A 94 -2.63 5.85 16.90
C ALA A 94 -2.69 6.68 15.61
N VAL A 95 -2.24 7.94 15.67
CA VAL A 95 -2.19 8.82 14.49
C VAL A 95 -1.10 8.37 13.51
N GLU A 96 0.08 8.00 14.01
CA GLU A 96 1.19 7.52 13.19
C GLU A 96 0.83 6.23 12.46
N GLU A 97 0.26 5.26 13.19
CA GLU A 97 -0.17 3.98 12.63
C GLU A 97 -1.31 4.15 11.61
N GLY A 98 -2.29 5.01 11.92
CA GLY A 98 -3.33 5.39 10.97
C GLY A 98 -2.75 5.98 9.68
N CYS A 99 -1.82 6.94 9.80
CA CYS A 99 -1.12 7.51 8.66
C CYS A 99 -0.38 6.46 7.83
N GLY A 100 0.25 5.48 8.48
CA GLY A 100 0.93 4.35 7.85
C GLY A 100 -0.04 3.48 7.03
N LEU A 101 -1.18 3.14 7.62
CA LEU A 101 -2.23 2.33 6.98
C LEU A 101 -2.94 3.06 5.83
N ALA A 102 -3.14 4.37 5.96
CA ALA A 102 -3.64 5.24 4.90
C ALA A 102 -2.61 5.48 3.78
N GLY A 103 -1.35 5.15 4.05
CA GLY A 103 -0.25 5.20 3.10
C GLY A 103 -0.43 4.26 1.91
N ARG A 104 0.44 4.43 0.92
CA ARG A 104 0.53 3.46 -0.17
C ARG A 104 1.48 2.34 0.25
N ALA A 105 0.94 1.13 0.39
CA ALA A 105 1.74 -0.06 0.64
C ALA A 105 2.82 -0.25 -0.46
N PRO A 106 4.04 -0.67 -0.08
CA PRO A 106 5.07 -1.04 -1.04
C PRO A 106 4.63 -2.27 -1.87
N LEU A 107 5.34 -2.53 -2.98
CA LEU A 107 5.18 -3.79 -3.70
C LEU A 107 6.20 -4.79 -3.17
N ASP A 108 5.72 -5.78 -2.44
CA ASP A 108 6.55 -6.88 -1.95
C ASP A 108 6.41 -8.11 -2.85
N LEU A 109 7.55 -8.75 -3.09
CA LEU A 109 7.68 -9.97 -3.86
C LEU A 109 8.32 -11.04 -2.99
N ARG A 110 8.02 -12.31 -3.26
CA ARG A 110 8.74 -13.45 -2.70
C ARG A 110 9.50 -14.16 -3.81
N VAL A 111 10.75 -14.53 -3.53
CA VAL A 111 11.55 -15.40 -4.39
C VAL A 111 11.13 -16.86 -4.19
N ASN A 112 10.88 -17.56 -5.29
CA ASN A 112 10.64 -19.00 -5.27
C ASN A 112 11.96 -19.76 -5.19
N THR A 113 12.34 -20.17 -3.99
CA THR A 113 13.62 -20.84 -3.71
C THR A 113 13.77 -22.21 -4.37
N LEU A 114 12.69 -22.80 -4.88
CA LEU A 114 12.75 -24.03 -5.70
C LEU A 114 13.28 -23.76 -7.12
N LYS A 115 13.29 -22.49 -7.56
CA LYS A 115 13.58 -22.13 -8.95
C LYS A 115 14.64 -21.03 -9.13
N ALA A 116 14.95 -20.26 -8.08
CA ALA A 116 15.89 -19.15 -8.15
C ALA A 116 16.48 -18.83 -6.78
N ASP A 117 17.61 -18.13 -6.78
CA ASP A 117 18.18 -17.52 -5.57
C ASP A 117 17.84 -16.02 -5.49
N ARG A 118 17.82 -15.48 -4.27
CA ARG A 118 17.43 -14.09 -4.00
C ARG A 118 18.40 -13.07 -4.60
N GLU A 119 19.69 -13.31 -4.58
CA GLU A 119 20.69 -12.37 -5.11
C GLU A 119 20.58 -12.25 -6.63
N HIS A 120 20.36 -13.36 -7.34
CA HIS A 120 20.14 -13.33 -8.78
C HIS A 120 18.86 -12.57 -9.14
N VAL A 121 17.78 -12.77 -8.38
CA VAL A 121 16.53 -12.03 -8.60
C VAL A 121 16.71 -10.54 -8.32
N LEU A 122 17.39 -10.16 -7.23
CA LEU A 122 17.73 -8.75 -6.93
C LEU A 122 18.47 -8.10 -8.09
N LYS A 123 19.53 -8.74 -8.59
CA LYS A 123 20.30 -8.25 -9.75
C LYS A 123 19.43 -8.11 -11.00
N ALA A 124 18.56 -9.09 -11.26
CA ALA A 124 17.68 -9.06 -12.43
C ALA A 124 16.58 -7.99 -12.35
N LEU A 125 16.21 -7.56 -11.14
CA LEU A 125 15.20 -6.54 -10.89
C LEU A 125 15.80 -5.17 -10.52
N ALA A 126 17.13 -4.99 -10.56
CA ALA A 126 17.82 -3.78 -10.11
C ALA A 126 17.29 -2.47 -10.72
N ARG A 127 16.79 -2.52 -11.97
CA ARG A 127 16.17 -1.35 -12.65
C ARG A 127 14.91 -0.81 -11.96
N TYR A 128 14.31 -1.58 -11.06
CA TYR A 128 13.12 -1.20 -10.29
C TYR A 128 13.47 -0.66 -8.90
N SER A 129 14.75 -0.41 -8.61
CA SER A 129 15.22 -0.01 -7.27
C SER A 129 14.73 -0.98 -6.19
N VAL A 130 14.79 -2.27 -6.50
CA VAL A 130 14.36 -3.33 -5.58
C VAL A 130 15.39 -3.51 -4.46
N GLU A 131 14.89 -3.76 -3.26
CA GLU A 131 15.70 -4.01 -2.08
C GLU A 131 15.29 -5.31 -1.40
N ALA A 132 16.15 -5.79 -0.51
CA ALA A 132 15.83 -6.88 0.39
C ALA A 132 14.79 -6.41 1.43
N THR A 133 13.72 -7.17 1.62
CA THR A 133 12.86 -7.02 2.81
C THR A 133 13.67 -7.23 4.10
N ARG A 134 13.22 -6.57 5.17
CA ARG A 134 13.93 -6.54 6.46
C ARG A 134 13.85 -7.86 7.20
N TYR A 135 12.68 -8.48 7.20
CA TYR A 135 12.37 -9.64 8.04
C TYR A 135 12.24 -10.92 7.23
N ALA A 136 11.57 -10.88 6.07
CA ALA A 136 11.43 -12.06 5.22
C ALA A 136 12.77 -12.38 4.49
N PRO A 137 13.45 -13.50 4.76
CA PRO A 137 14.68 -13.92 4.12
C PRO A 137 14.62 -14.06 2.60
N ASN A 138 13.44 -14.36 2.04
CA ASN A 138 13.23 -14.53 0.59
C ASN A 138 12.43 -13.39 -0.04
N GLY A 139 12.13 -12.36 0.75
CA GLY A 139 11.32 -11.24 0.30
C GLY A 139 12.13 -10.16 -0.41
N LEU A 140 11.47 -9.42 -1.29
CA LEU A 140 12.01 -8.28 -2.00
C LEU A 140 10.98 -7.16 -1.93
N ARG A 141 11.43 -5.92 -1.78
CA ARG A 141 10.58 -4.74 -1.68
C ARG A 141 10.91 -3.77 -2.80
N ILE A 142 9.88 -3.31 -3.50
CA ILE A 142 9.95 -2.18 -4.41
C ILE A 142 9.17 -1.05 -3.75
N ALA A 143 9.89 0.00 -3.33
CA ALA A 143 9.27 1.21 -2.84
C ALA A 143 8.44 1.85 -3.95
N LEU A 144 7.23 2.28 -3.60
CA LEU A 144 6.37 2.98 -4.53
C LEU A 144 6.55 4.48 -4.31
N GLY A 145 6.96 5.20 -5.36
CA GLY A 145 7.16 6.64 -5.28
C GLY A 145 5.87 7.42 -5.01
N GLU A 146 6.03 8.70 -4.71
CA GLU A 146 4.93 9.63 -4.40
C GLU A 146 4.13 10.03 -5.64
N GLY A 147 2.91 10.54 -5.42
CA GLY A 147 2.07 11.11 -6.46
C GLY A 147 1.53 10.08 -7.48
N PRO A 148 1.54 10.38 -8.79
CA PRO A 148 0.89 9.55 -9.82
C PRO A 148 1.73 8.34 -10.27
N GLN A 149 2.92 8.13 -9.68
CA GLN A 149 3.82 7.04 -10.07
C GLN A 149 3.14 5.69 -9.89
N ARG A 150 3.09 4.87 -10.94
CA ARG A 150 2.49 3.54 -10.88
C ARG A 150 3.50 2.51 -10.39
N ALA A 151 2.99 1.47 -9.74
CA ALA A 151 3.82 0.31 -9.44
C ALA A 151 4.28 -0.32 -10.76
N PRO A 152 5.51 -0.87 -10.83
CA PRO A 152 5.93 -1.63 -12.00
C PRO A 152 4.99 -2.82 -12.20
N ASN A 153 4.66 -3.13 -13.45
CA ASN A 153 3.86 -4.31 -13.79
C ASN A 153 4.72 -5.58 -13.68
N ILE A 154 4.96 -6.03 -12.45
CA ILE A 154 5.79 -7.21 -12.17
C ILE A 154 5.14 -8.50 -12.72
N GLU A 155 3.83 -8.57 -12.79
CA GLU A 155 3.14 -9.77 -13.29
C GLU A 155 3.47 -10.07 -14.76
N SER A 156 3.70 -9.02 -15.57
CA SER A 156 4.16 -9.14 -16.95
C SER A 156 5.65 -9.49 -17.10
N HIS A 157 6.41 -9.50 -16.00
CA HIS A 157 7.84 -9.74 -16.02
C HIS A 157 8.18 -11.22 -16.25
N ALA A 158 9.23 -11.50 -17.00
CA ALA A 158 9.63 -12.88 -17.32
C ALA A 158 9.96 -13.74 -16.08
N LEU A 159 10.44 -13.13 -14.99
CA LEU A 159 10.68 -13.83 -13.73
C LEU A 159 9.38 -14.32 -13.09
N HIS A 160 8.33 -13.49 -13.12
CA HIS A 160 7.01 -13.86 -12.62
C HIS A 160 6.40 -14.96 -13.50
N GLY A 161 6.40 -14.78 -14.83
CA GLY A 161 5.89 -15.78 -15.77
C GLY A 161 6.60 -17.14 -15.72
N ARG A 162 7.85 -17.19 -15.26
CA ARG A 162 8.60 -18.45 -15.02
C ARG A 162 8.42 -19.01 -13.60
N GLY A 163 7.66 -18.32 -12.75
CA GLY A 163 7.43 -18.66 -11.34
C GLY A 163 8.69 -18.53 -10.48
N ARG A 164 9.63 -17.65 -10.83
CA ARG A 164 10.82 -17.38 -10.01
C ARG A 164 10.53 -16.39 -8.88
N ILE A 165 9.46 -15.61 -9.04
CA ILE A 165 8.95 -14.68 -8.05
C ILE A 165 7.43 -14.75 -8.03
N GLU A 166 6.84 -14.43 -6.88
CA GLU A 166 5.42 -14.20 -6.70
C GLU A 166 5.19 -12.84 -6.04
N VAL A 167 4.06 -12.17 -6.33
CA VAL A 167 3.64 -10.99 -5.57
C VAL A 167 3.09 -11.45 -4.22
N GLN A 168 3.70 -11.00 -3.13
CA GLN A 168 3.29 -11.37 -1.78
C GLN A 168 3.86 -10.41 -0.73
N ASP A 169 2.98 -9.85 0.11
CA ASP A 169 3.34 -9.00 1.24
C ASP A 169 4.34 -9.67 2.19
N GLU A 170 5.31 -8.90 2.70
CA GLU A 170 6.31 -9.38 3.66
C GLU A 170 5.66 -10.06 4.89
N GLY A 171 4.57 -9.50 5.42
CA GLY A 171 3.85 -10.10 6.55
C GLY A 171 3.31 -11.50 6.26
N SER A 172 2.84 -11.75 5.03
CA SER A 172 2.39 -13.09 4.62
C SER A 172 3.55 -14.07 4.46
N GLN A 173 4.73 -13.60 4.07
CA GLN A 173 5.94 -14.41 3.99
C GLN A 173 6.39 -14.85 5.40
N ILE A 174 6.43 -13.90 6.34
CA ILE A 174 6.77 -14.16 7.75
C ILE A 174 5.79 -15.18 8.35
N ALA A 175 4.49 -15.02 8.13
CA ALA A 175 3.48 -15.95 8.62
C ALA A 175 3.71 -17.39 8.11
N ALA A 176 4.08 -17.54 6.83
CA ALA A 176 4.38 -18.85 6.25
C ALA A 176 5.67 -19.47 6.82
N GLU A 177 6.68 -18.64 7.14
CA GLU A 177 7.91 -19.12 7.78
C GLU A 177 7.68 -19.54 9.24
N LEU A 178 6.90 -18.76 9.98
CA LEU A 178 6.54 -19.08 11.37
C LEU A 178 5.70 -20.35 11.50
N ALA A 179 4.97 -20.74 10.44
CA ALA A 179 4.26 -22.01 10.40
C ALA A 179 5.21 -23.23 10.50
N GLY A 180 6.50 -23.04 10.21
CA GLY A 180 7.53 -24.04 10.47
C GLY A 180 7.39 -25.33 9.66
N ALA A 181 6.79 -25.26 8.46
CA ALA A 181 6.60 -26.43 7.61
C ALA A 181 7.93 -27.00 7.11
N GLN A 182 8.16 -28.29 7.36
CA GLN A 182 9.39 -28.99 7.01
C GLN A 182 9.14 -30.10 6.00
N SER A 183 10.22 -30.48 5.31
CA SER A 183 10.20 -31.53 4.30
C SER A 183 9.59 -32.84 4.83
N GLY A 184 8.63 -33.40 4.09
CA GLY A 184 7.96 -34.65 4.41
C GLY A 184 6.73 -34.53 5.31
N MET A 185 6.43 -33.33 5.84
CA MET A 185 5.22 -33.09 6.63
C MET A 185 3.95 -33.17 5.78
N GLN A 186 2.81 -33.34 6.46
CA GLN A 186 1.48 -33.06 5.93
C GLN A 186 1.00 -31.75 6.56
N VAL A 187 0.64 -30.77 5.73
CA VAL A 187 0.27 -29.42 6.15
C VAL A 187 -1.09 -29.06 5.56
N VAL A 188 -1.90 -28.33 6.32
CA VAL A 188 -3.15 -27.73 5.83
C VAL A 188 -2.95 -26.22 5.73
N ASP A 189 -3.24 -25.66 4.56
CA ASP A 189 -3.50 -24.24 4.37
C ASP A 189 -5.03 -24.07 4.24
N TYR A 190 -5.68 -23.74 5.36
CA TYR A 190 -7.14 -23.71 5.44
C TYR A 190 -7.77 -22.50 4.75
N CYS A 191 -7.00 -21.43 4.56
CA CYS A 191 -7.42 -20.20 3.90
C CYS A 191 -6.39 -19.87 2.81
N ALA A 192 -6.33 -20.76 1.81
CA ALA A 192 -5.35 -20.70 0.75
C ALA A 192 -5.55 -19.47 -0.12
N GLY A 193 -6.81 -19.06 -0.39
CA GLY A 193 -7.14 -17.91 -1.23
C GLY A 193 -6.37 -17.92 -2.54
N ALA A 194 -5.58 -16.88 -2.81
CA ALA A 194 -4.71 -16.80 -4.00
C ALA A 194 -3.54 -17.82 -4.04
N GLY A 195 -3.38 -18.66 -3.01
CA GLY A 195 -2.39 -19.75 -2.94
C GLY A 195 -0.97 -19.29 -2.58
N GLY A 196 -0.76 -18.00 -2.31
CA GLY A 196 0.56 -17.46 -2.02
C GLY A 196 1.24 -18.14 -0.83
N LYS A 197 0.52 -18.36 0.28
CA LYS A 197 1.08 -19.03 1.47
C LYS A 197 1.32 -20.52 1.23
N THR A 198 0.39 -21.21 0.58
CA THR A 198 0.56 -22.60 0.10
C THR A 198 1.87 -22.78 -0.69
N LEU A 199 2.18 -21.85 -1.60
CA LEU A 199 3.42 -21.90 -2.39
C LEU A 199 4.67 -21.65 -1.52
N ALA A 200 4.61 -20.79 -0.49
CA ALA A 200 5.72 -20.61 0.45
C ALA A 200 5.97 -21.89 1.25
N LEU A 201 4.90 -22.50 1.76
CA LEU A 201 4.98 -23.77 2.49
C LEU A 201 5.62 -24.86 1.61
N SER A 202 5.20 -24.96 0.34
CA SER A 202 5.78 -25.89 -0.63
C SER A 202 7.29 -25.67 -0.84
N ALA A 203 7.73 -24.42 -0.88
CA ALA A 203 9.13 -24.06 -1.02
C ALA A 203 9.93 -24.44 0.25
N SER A 204 9.42 -24.12 1.45
CA SER A 204 10.02 -24.52 2.74
C SER A 204 10.15 -26.04 2.87
N MET A 205 9.14 -26.77 2.39
CA MET A 205 9.11 -28.24 2.41
C MET A 205 9.99 -28.88 1.32
N HIS A 206 10.68 -28.09 0.50
CA HIS A 206 11.50 -28.56 -0.62
C HIS A 206 10.72 -29.44 -1.60
N ASN A 207 9.44 -29.12 -1.80
CA ASN A 207 8.50 -29.86 -2.64
C ASN A 207 8.37 -31.35 -2.26
N LYS A 208 8.51 -31.68 -0.96
CA LYS A 208 8.37 -33.03 -0.40
C LYS A 208 7.38 -33.03 0.77
N GLY A 209 6.45 -33.98 0.76
CA GLY A 209 5.34 -34.04 1.71
C GLY A 209 4.01 -33.82 1.01
N GLN A 210 2.99 -33.37 1.76
CA GLN A 210 1.67 -33.05 1.21
C GLN A 210 1.16 -31.74 1.80
N ILE A 211 0.52 -30.92 0.96
CA ILE A 211 -0.15 -29.70 1.39
C ILE A 211 -1.60 -29.78 0.92
N HIS A 212 -2.52 -29.68 1.87
CA HIS A 212 -3.96 -29.59 1.61
C HIS A 212 -4.35 -28.11 1.62
N ALA A 213 -4.71 -27.59 0.46
CA ALA A 213 -5.18 -26.21 0.31
C ALA A 213 -6.71 -26.18 0.25
N HIS A 214 -7.31 -25.30 1.05
CA HIS A 214 -8.76 -25.06 1.10
C HIS A 214 -9.06 -23.57 0.92
N ASP A 215 -10.17 -23.24 0.28
CA ASP A 215 -10.72 -21.89 0.07
C ASP A 215 -12.25 -21.95 0.11
#